data_AF-A0A969D1H4-F1
#
_entry.id   AF-A0A969D1H4-F1
#
_cell.length_a   1.000
_cell.length_b   1.000
_cell.length_c   1.000
_cell.angle_alpha   90.00
_cell.angle_beta   90.00
_cell.angle_gamma   90.00
#
_symmetry.space_group_name_H-M   'P 1'
#
loop_
_entity.id
_entity.type
_entity.pdbx_description
1 polymer ?
#
loop_
_entity_poly.entity_id
_entity_poly.type
_entity_poly.pdbx_seq_one_letter_code
_entity_poly.pdbx_strand_id
1 'polypeptide(L)'
;MFLMLSSLPLGLHMVWEYESSRERLRERSYEHLRTVREIKRREIENYLTKLREKTQLFAVSQLVTTAMRDFSIAFDELEGSKADNDQHRGLREYYQTELMDKLGPRPDTMPLDSLLPTDGRSVLLQYLYLAGSKSPHSTNQYYQLHEQYHHAITNFMQTYDLHDLFLIEDGTGYIVYSVRK
;
A
#
# COMPACT_ATOMS: atom_id res chain seq x y z
N MET A 1 18.31 47.21 60.78
CA MET A 1 19.41 46.26 60.45
C MET A 1 18.93 44.80 60.34
N PHE A 2 17.99 44.32 61.16
CA PHE A 2 17.47 42.95 61.10
C PHE A 2 16.73 42.57 59.80
N LEU A 3 16.01 43.50 59.17
CA LEU A 3 15.25 43.23 57.93
C LEU A 3 16.11 42.93 56.69
N MET A 4 17.34 43.46 56.64
CA MET A 4 18.29 43.23 55.54
C MET A 4 18.97 41.85 55.63
N LEU A 5 19.14 41.33 56.86
CA LEU A 5 19.77 40.03 57.06
C LEU A 5 18.77 38.87 56.83
N SER A 6 17.47 39.12 57.00
CA SER A 6 16.41 38.13 56.76
C SER A 6 15.98 37.99 55.29
N SER A 7 16.33 38.93 54.40
CA SER A 7 15.91 38.89 52.98
C SER A 7 16.83 38.06 52.07
N LEU A 8 18.12 37.97 52.41
CA LEU A 8 19.12 37.18 51.67
C LEU A 8 18.78 35.67 51.61
N PRO A 9 18.39 35.00 52.71
CA PRO A 9 18.00 33.59 52.68
C PRO A 9 16.75 33.34 51.82
N LEU A 10 15.81 34.29 51.82
CA LEU A 10 14.58 34.22 51.03
C LEU A 10 14.88 34.31 49.52
N GLY A 11 15.81 35.19 49.12
CA GLY A 11 16.23 35.29 47.72
C GLY A 11 16.91 34.02 47.22
N LEU A 12 17.76 33.40 48.05
CA LEU A 12 18.39 32.10 47.74
C LEU A 12 17.35 30.99 47.62
N HIS A 13 16.39 30.91 48.53
CA HIS A 13 15.28 29.96 48.45
C HIS A 13 14.46 30.17 47.19
N MET A 14 14.15 31.42 46.83
CA MET A 14 13.39 31.77 45.64
C MET A 14 14.10 31.35 44.35
N VAL A 15 15.42 31.57 44.23
CA VAL A 15 16.20 31.14 43.05
C VAL A 15 16.26 29.61 42.96
N TRP A 16 16.46 28.92 44.08
CA TRP A 16 16.48 27.45 44.12
C TRP A 16 15.13 26.85 43.75
N GLU A 17 14.05 27.42 44.28
CA GLU A 17 12.68 27.01 43.99
C GLU A 17 12.27 27.32 42.54
N TYR A 18 12.74 28.43 41.98
CA TYR A 18 12.53 28.79 40.59
C TYR A 18 13.20 27.78 39.65
N GLU A 19 14.48 27.46 39.87
CA GLU A 19 15.20 26.51 39.03
C GLU A 19 14.65 25.08 39.18
N SER A 20 14.32 24.67 40.42
CA SER A 20 13.64 23.40 40.68
C SER A 20 12.27 23.32 39.99
N SER A 21 11.50 24.41 39.98
CA SER A 21 10.20 24.46 39.32
C SER A 21 10.33 24.40 37.80
N ARG A 22 11.34 25.07 37.23
CA ARG A 22 11.64 24.97 35.79
C ARG A 22 12.01 23.55 35.39
N GLU A 23 12.89 22.88 36.14
CA GLU A 23 13.26 21.50 35.83
C GLU A 23 12.06 20.55 35.96
N ARG A 24 11.23 20.71 37.00
CA ARG A 24 9.99 19.92 37.14
C ARG A 24 8.99 20.16 36.01
N LEU A 25 8.84 21.40 35.55
CA LEU A 25 7.98 21.71 34.40
C LEU A 25 8.52 21.07 33.12
N ARG A 26 9.84 21.16 32.90
CA ARG A 26 10.52 20.54 31.76
C ARG A 26 10.34 19.02 31.76
N GLU A 27 10.59 18.37 32.90
CA GLU A 27 10.40 16.93 33.06
C GLU A 27 8.96 16.52 32.80
N ARG A 28 7.98 17.26 33.34
CA ARG A 28 6.56 17.01 33.06
C ARG A 28 6.22 17.16 31.58
N SER A 29 6.79 18.15 30.87
CA SER A 29 6.60 18.28 29.42
C SER A 29 7.18 17.10 28.66
N TYR A 30 8.37 16.60 29.04
CA TYR A 30 8.96 15.41 28.42
C TYR A 30 8.15 14.14 28.70
N GLU A 31 7.72 13.93 29.93
CA GLU A 31 6.85 12.81 30.29
C GLU A 31 5.50 12.86 29.56
N HIS A 32 4.95 14.06 29.36
CA HIS A 32 3.75 14.22 28.54
C HIS A 32 4.00 13.83 27.08
N LEU A 33 5.09 14.31 26.46
CA LEU A 33 5.44 13.93 25.09
C LEU A 33 5.73 12.43 24.94
N ARG A 34 6.38 11.81 25.94
CA ARG A 34 6.57 10.35 26.00
C ARG A 34 5.23 9.62 26.08
N THR A 35 4.34 10.08 26.95
CA THR A 35 2.98 9.52 27.07
C THR A 35 2.21 9.61 25.75
N VAL A 36 2.24 10.78 25.09
CA VAL A 36 1.61 10.98 23.78
C VAL A 36 2.22 10.06 22.73
N ARG A 37 3.55 9.92 22.70
CA ARG A 37 4.26 9.00 21.80
C ARG A 37 3.81 7.55 22.03
N GLU A 38 3.74 7.09 23.27
CA GLU A 38 3.30 5.73 23.60
C GLU A 38 1.83 5.48 23.29
N ILE A 39 0.97 6.49 23.42
CA ILE A 39 -0.43 6.42 22.97
C ILE A 39 -0.47 6.26 21.45
N LYS A 40 0.28 7.08 20.71
CA LYS A 40 0.33 7.02 19.24
C LYS A 40 0.94 5.72 18.71
N ARG A 41 1.98 5.20 19.35
CA ARG A 41 2.55 3.89 19.03
C ARG A 41 1.49 2.79 19.15
N ARG A 42 0.79 2.73 20.28
CA ARG A 42 -0.28 1.74 20.50
C ARG A 42 -1.44 1.91 19.52
N GLU A 43 -1.80 3.14 19.16
CA GLU A 43 -2.82 3.41 18.15
C GLU A 43 -2.44 2.81 16.78
N ILE A 44 -1.19 3.03 16.33
CA ILE A 44 -0.67 2.46 15.09
C ILE A 44 -0.62 0.93 15.14
N GLU A 45 -0.09 0.35 16.22
CA GLU A 45 -0.03 -1.11 16.40
C GLU A 45 -1.42 -1.75 16.36
N ASN A 46 -2.39 -1.14 17.06
CA ASN A 46 -3.78 -1.60 17.07
C ASN A 46 -4.43 -1.47 15.69
N TYR A 47 -4.17 -0.37 14.97
CA TYR A 47 -4.67 -0.18 13.61
C TYR A 47 -4.13 -1.27 12.67
N LEU A 48 -2.82 -1.49 12.65
CA LEU A 48 -2.18 -2.50 11.79
C LEU A 48 -2.63 -3.92 12.13
N THR A 49 -2.81 -4.23 13.42
CA THR A 49 -3.33 -5.53 13.87
C THR A 49 -4.75 -5.76 13.35
N LYS A 50 -5.65 -4.79 13.53
CA LYS A 50 -7.02 -4.88 13.01
C LYS A 50 -7.06 -4.96 11.50
N LEU A 51 -6.19 -4.23 10.80
CA LEU A 51 -6.10 -4.27 9.34
C LEU A 51 -5.70 -5.68 8.88
N ARG A 52 -4.69 -6.28 9.52
CA ARG A 52 -4.26 -7.65 9.25
C ARG A 52 -5.39 -8.65 9.46
N GLU A 53 -6.10 -8.58 10.58
CA GLU A 53 -7.22 -9.48 10.89
C GLU A 53 -8.33 -9.38 9.83
N LYS A 54 -8.68 -8.17 9.39
CA LYS A 54 -9.66 -7.94 8.33
C LYS A 54 -9.20 -8.50 6.99
N THR A 55 -7.94 -8.26 6.61
CA THR A 55 -7.38 -8.79 5.36
C THR A 55 -7.32 -10.32 5.38
N GLN A 56 -6.98 -10.93 6.51
CA GLN A 56 -7.01 -12.38 6.68
C GLN A 56 -8.42 -12.95 6.55
N LEU A 57 -9.40 -12.33 7.22
CA LEU A 57 -10.81 -12.76 7.12
C LEU A 57 -11.35 -12.60 5.69
N PHE A 58 -10.96 -11.53 4.99
CA PHE A 58 -11.33 -11.33 3.61
C PHE A 58 -10.67 -12.35 2.68
N ALA A 59 -9.39 -12.66 2.87
CA ALA A 59 -8.65 -13.63 2.08
C ALA A 59 -9.26 -15.03 2.14
N VAL A 60 -9.80 -15.44 3.30
CA VAL A 60 -10.46 -16.75 3.47
C VAL A 60 -11.96 -16.72 3.15
N SER A 61 -12.52 -15.56 2.78
CA SER A 61 -13.93 -15.44 2.43
C SER A 61 -14.25 -16.19 1.14
N GLN A 62 -15.49 -16.71 1.01
CA GLN A 62 -15.94 -17.40 -0.20
C GLN A 62 -15.75 -16.53 -1.46
N LEU A 63 -15.92 -15.21 -1.34
CA LEU A 63 -15.70 -14.27 -2.45
C LEU A 63 -14.27 -14.38 -2.99
N VAL A 64 -13.27 -14.24 -2.11
CA VAL A 64 -11.85 -14.21 -2.52
C VAL A 64 -11.37 -15.60 -2.91
N THR A 65 -11.76 -16.64 -2.19
CA THR A 65 -11.34 -18.01 -2.53
C THR A 65 -11.92 -18.47 -3.87
N THR A 66 -13.16 -18.11 -4.18
CA THR A 66 -13.77 -18.39 -5.49
C THR A 66 -13.13 -17.54 -6.58
N ALA A 67 -12.95 -16.23 -6.34
CA ALA A 67 -12.31 -15.34 -7.30
C ALA A 67 -10.88 -15.81 -7.63
N MET A 68 -10.08 -16.17 -6.62
CA MET A 68 -8.72 -16.68 -6.81
C MET A 68 -8.71 -17.91 -7.72
N ARG A 69 -9.56 -18.90 -7.44
CA ARG A 69 -9.69 -20.11 -8.26
C ARG A 69 -10.11 -19.77 -9.70
N ASP A 70 -11.13 -18.94 -9.85
CA ASP A 70 -11.71 -18.65 -11.16
C ASP A 70 -10.76 -17.81 -12.02
N PHE A 71 -10.05 -16.84 -11.43
CA PHE A 71 -9.00 -16.09 -12.12
C PHE A 71 -7.79 -16.95 -12.46
N SER A 72 -7.33 -17.85 -11.59
CA SER A 72 -6.25 -18.80 -11.93
C SER A 72 -6.61 -19.65 -13.16
N ILE A 73 -7.81 -20.26 -13.17
CA ILE A 73 -8.27 -21.06 -14.31
C ILE A 73 -8.33 -20.20 -15.58
N ALA A 74 -8.97 -19.03 -15.51
CA ALA A 74 -9.10 -18.15 -16.66
C ALA A 74 -7.74 -17.61 -17.14
N PHE A 75 -6.78 -17.40 -16.25
CA PHE A 75 -5.42 -16.99 -16.60
C PHE A 75 -4.67 -18.14 -17.30
N ASP A 76 -4.80 -19.37 -16.83
CA ASP A 76 -4.18 -20.54 -17.48
C ASP A 76 -4.78 -20.82 -18.86
N GLU A 77 -6.08 -20.64 -19.05
CA GLU A 77 -6.74 -20.78 -20.36
C GLU A 77 -6.22 -19.78 -21.41
N LEU A 78 -5.60 -18.66 -21.00
CA LEU A 78 -4.96 -17.72 -21.92
C LEU A 78 -3.67 -18.28 -22.54
N GLU A 79 -3.13 -19.41 -22.08
CA GLU A 79 -1.94 -20.03 -22.66
C GLU A 79 -2.11 -20.35 -24.16
N GLY A 80 -3.35 -20.65 -24.58
CA GLY A 80 -3.71 -20.84 -25.99
C GLY A 80 -3.83 -19.55 -26.82
N SER A 81 -3.85 -18.38 -26.17
CA SER A 81 -4.04 -17.05 -26.76
C SER A 81 -2.83 -16.15 -26.49
N LYS A 82 -1.66 -16.56 -26.96
CA LYS A 82 -0.41 -15.79 -26.75
C LYS A 82 -0.51 -14.40 -27.38
N ALA A 83 0.12 -13.44 -26.70
CA ALA A 83 0.21 -12.08 -27.21
C ALA A 83 0.90 -12.04 -28.59
N ASP A 84 0.34 -11.27 -29.52
CA ASP A 84 0.96 -11.05 -30.82
C ASP A 84 2.06 -9.96 -30.75
N ASN A 85 2.85 -9.83 -31.83
CA ASN A 85 3.94 -8.87 -31.89
C ASN A 85 3.48 -7.41 -31.73
N ASP A 86 2.23 -7.09 -32.11
CA ASP A 86 1.69 -5.74 -32.02
C ASP A 86 1.32 -5.42 -30.56
N GLN A 87 0.76 -6.37 -29.83
CA GLN A 87 0.49 -6.27 -28.39
C GLN A 87 1.78 -6.13 -27.59
N HIS A 88 2.82 -6.91 -27.92
CA HIS A 88 4.15 -6.73 -27.32
C HIS A 88 4.72 -5.32 -27.55
N ARG A 89 4.58 -4.80 -28.77
CA ARG A 89 5.07 -3.46 -29.13
C ARG A 89 4.28 -2.37 -28.39
N GLY A 90 2.95 -2.47 -28.36
CA GLY A 90 2.09 -1.51 -27.68
C GLY A 90 2.29 -1.49 -26.17
N LEU A 91 2.50 -2.66 -25.54
CA LEU A 91 2.83 -2.71 -24.11
C LEU A 91 4.18 -2.06 -23.82
N ARG A 92 5.19 -2.34 -24.65
CA ARG A 92 6.51 -1.70 -24.52
C ARG A 92 6.41 -0.18 -24.64
N GLU A 93 5.61 0.31 -25.56
CA GLU A 93 5.37 1.75 -25.73
C GLU A 93 4.73 2.35 -24.47
N TYR A 94 3.67 1.74 -23.94
CA TYR A 94 3.07 2.17 -22.67
C TYR A 94 4.08 2.22 -21.51
N TYR A 95 4.93 1.20 -21.39
CA TYR A 95 5.96 1.18 -20.36
C TYR A 95 6.96 2.33 -20.52
N GLN A 96 7.31 2.68 -21.76
CA GLN A 96 8.26 3.75 -22.08
C GLN A 96 7.68 5.14 -21.86
N THR A 97 6.42 5.37 -22.23
CA THR A 97 5.84 6.70 -22.30
C THR A 97 4.99 7.05 -21.08
N GLU A 98 4.24 6.09 -20.53
CA GLU A 98 3.33 6.37 -19.41
C GLU A 98 3.88 5.89 -18.07
N LEU A 99 4.41 4.66 -18.03
CA LEU A 99 4.89 4.10 -16.76
C LEU A 99 6.17 4.81 -16.29
N MET A 100 7.10 5.11 -17.20
CA MET A 100 8.34 5.80 -16.83
C MET A 100 8.07 7.17 -16.23
N ASP A 101 7.10 7.92 -16.75
CA ASP A 101 6.70 9.22 -16.21
C ASP A 101 6.13 9.11 -14.78
N LYS A 102 5.41 8.01 -14.48
CA LYS A 102 4.83 7.76 -13.15
C LYS A 102 5.85 7.29 -12.11
N LEU A 103 6.96 6.67 -12.51
CA LEU A 103 7.95 6.10 -11.59
C LEU A 103 8.91 7.13 -10.98
N GLY A 104 8.95 8.37 -11.51
CA GLY A 104 9.83 9.42 -11.00
C GLY A 104 11.32 9.16 -11.28
N PRO A 105 12.24 9.93 -10.65
CA PRO A 105 13.66 9.84 -10.92
C PRO A 105 14.23 8.48 -10.54
N ARG A 106 14.77 7.77 -11.53
CA ARG A 106 15.30 6.41 -11.41
C ARG A 106 16.83 6.43 -11.31
N PRO A 107 17.47 5.45 -10.65
CA PRO A 107 18.87 5.17 -10.92
C PRO A 107 19.04 4.80 -12.40
N ASP A 108 20.01 5.42 -13.09
CA ASP A 108 20.31 5.28 -14.53
C ASP A 108 20.49 3.82 -15.02
N THR A 109 20.55 2.86 -14.11
CA THR A 109 20.99 1.49 -14.36
C THR A 109 19.88 0.48 -14.58
N MET A 110 18.59 0.84 -14.49
CA MET A 110 17.53 -0.15 -14.60
C MET A 110 16.94 -0.18 -16.02
N PRO A 111 17.30 -1.19 -16.84
CA PRO A 111 16.86 -1.27 -18.22
C PRO A 111 15.35 -1.49 -18.31
N LEU A 112 14.71 -0.96 -19.35
CA LEU A 112 13.29 -1.19 -19.60
C LEU A 112 12.96 -2.69 -19.72
N ASP A 113 13.83 -3.45 -20.38
CA ASP A 113 13.62 -4.88 -20.61
C ASP A 113 13.54 -5.69 -19.31
N SER A 114 14.10 -5.20 -18.19
CA SER A 114 13.95 -5.89 -16.90
C SER A 114 12.58 -5.68 -16.25
N LEU A 115 11.79 -4.73 -16.74
CA LEU A 115 10.43 -4.49 -16.25
C LEU A 115 9.37 -5.20 -17.10
N LEU A 116 9.69 -5.52 -18.35
CA LEU A 116 8.72 -6.11 -19.26
C LEU A 116 8.44 -7.56 -18.87
N PRO A 117 7.16 -7.97 -18.82
CA PRO A 117 6.80 -9.34 -18.52
C PRO A 117 7.32 -10.30 -19.61
N THR A 118 7.80 -11.47 -19.20
CA THR A 118 8.28 -12.52 -20.10
C THR A 118 7.18 -13.51 -20.49
N ASP A 119 6.15 -13.66 -19.65
CA ASP A 119 4.99 -14.50 -19.95
C ASP A 119 4.05 -13.77 -20.93
N GLY A 120 3.75 -14.42 -22.06
CA GLY A 120 2.83 -13.90 -23.07
C GLY A 120 1.41 -13.65 -22.54
N ARG A 121 0.98 -14.40 -21.52
CA ARG A 121 -0.33 -14.17 -20.84
C ARG A 121 -0.33 -12.85 -20.08
N SER A 122 0.75 -12.59 -19.33
CA SER A 122 0.94 -11.32 -18.62
C SER A 122 1.06 -10.15 -19.60
N VAL A 123 1.76 -10.34 -20.73
CA VAL A 123 1.83 -9.32 -21.80
C VAL A 123 0.43 -9.01 -22.33
N LEU A 124 -0.35 -10.05 -22.68
CA LEU A 124 -1.69 -9.88 -23.22
C LEU A 124 -2.59 -9.09 -22.25
N LEU A 125 -2.68 -9.52 -20.99
CA LEU A 125 -3.55 -8.87 -20.02
C LEU A 125 -3.10 -7.44 -19.69
N GLN A 126 -1.80 -7.22 -19.51
CA GLN A 126 -1.30 -5.87 -19.26
C GLN A 126 -1.50 -4.95 -20.46
N TYR A 127 -1.33 -5.44 -21.69
CA TYR A 127 -1.65 -4.66 -22.89
C TYR A 127 -3.15 -4.28 -22.92
N LEU A 128 -4.04 -5.24 -22.66
CA LEU A 128 -5.49 -5.02 -22.66
C LEU A 128 -5.95 -4.03 -21.60
N TYR A 129 -5.32 -4.03 -20.42
CA TYR A 129 -5.77 -3.23 -19.28
C TYR A 129 -4.97 -1.95 -19.02
N LEU A 130 -3.73 -1.86 -19.47
CA LEU A 130 -2.85 -0.70 -19.25
C LEU A 130 -2.66 0.13 -20.53
N ALA A 131 -2.31 -0.51 -21.65
CA ALA A 131 -1.89 0.16 -22.88
C ALA A 131 -3.06 0.61 -23.79
N GLY A 132 -4.30 0.52 -23.31
CA GLY A 132 -5.43 1.22 -23.94
C GLY A 132 -5.92 0.63 -25.26
N SER A 133 -5.80 -0.68 -25.49
CA SER A 133 -6.68 -1.33 -26.48
C SER A 133 -8.12 -1.06 -26.03
N LYS A 134 -8.95 -0.43 -26.89
CA LYS A 134 -10.40 -0.30 -26.67
C LYS A 134 -10.92 -1.58 -26.04
N SER A 135 -11.51 -1.44 -24.85
CA SER A 135 -11.97 -2.49 -23.93
C SER A 135 -12.04 -3.89 -24.56
N PRO A 136 -11.48 -4.94 -23.92
CA PRO A 136 -11.77 -6.31 -24.31
C PRO A 136 -13.28 -6.57 -24.17
N HIS A 137 -14.05 -6.18 -25.18
CA HIS A 137 -15.30 -6.83 -25.56
C HIS A 137 -15.00 -8.24 -26.10
N SER A 138 -13.76 -8.73 -25.98
CA SER A 138 -13.50 -10.16 -26.06
C SER A 138 -14.37 -10.82 -24.99
N THR A 139 -15.28 -11.67 -25.46
CA THR A 139 -16.11 -12.60 -24.69
C THR A 139 -15.28 -13.61 -23.87
N ASN A 140 -14.04 -13.27 -23.49
CA ASN A 140 -13.17 -14.14 -22.74
C ASN A 140 -13.63 -14.21 -21.29
N GLN A 141 -13.42 -15.37 -20.70
CA GLN A 141 -13.84 -15.69 -19.34
C GLN A 141 -13.22 -14.72 -18.33
N TYR A 142 -11.95 -14.33 -18.54
CA TYR A 142 -11.24 -13.40 -17.66
C TYR A 142 -11.98 -12.05 -17.50
N TYR A 143 -12.44 -11.44 -18.61
CA TYR A 143 -13.15 -10.17 -18.54
C TYR A 143 -14.48 -10.27 -17.77
N GLN A 144 -15.23 -11.37 -17.97
CA GLN A 144 -16.48 -11.60 -17.25
C GLN A 144 -16.25 -11.74 -15.74
N LEU A 145 -15.20 -12.47 -15.36
CA LEU A 145 -14.80 -12.60 -13.96
C LEU A 145 -14.33 -11.27 -13.37
N HIS A 146 -13.60 -10.46 -14.17
CA HIS A 146 -13.23 -9.11 -13.78
C HIS A 146 -14.48 -8.30 -13.43
N GLU A 147 -15.46 -8.19 -14.33
CA GLU A 147 -16.69 -7.42 -14.03
C GLU A 147 -17.48 -8.00 -12.86
N GLN A 148 -17.54 -9.32 -12.73
CA GLN A 148 -18.26 -10.00 -11.65
C GLN A 148 -17.67 -9.70 -10.26
N TYR A 149 -16.34 -9.74 -10.12
CA TYR A 149 -15.69 -9.62 -8.82
C TYR A 149 -15.19 -8.22 -8.50
N HIS A 150 -14.90 -7.41 -9.52
CA HIS A 150 -14.23 -6.12 -9.36
C HIS A 150 -14.98 -5.21 -8.40
N HIS A 151 -16.30 -5.06 -8.53
CA HIS A 151 -17.07 -4.18 -7.65
C HIS A 151 -16.97 -4.60 -6.17
N ALA A 152 -17.09 -5.89 -5.86
CA ALA A 152 -17.02 -6.38 -4.49
C ALA A 152 -15.62 -6.21 -3.88
N ILE A 153 -14.56 -6.51 -4.66
CA ILE A 153 -13.17 -6.37 -4.20
C ILE A 153 -12.79 -4.89 -4.06
N THR A 154 -13.19 -4.03 -5.00
CA THR A 154 -12.98 -2.58 -4.94
C THR A 154 -13.69 -1.97 -3.74
N ASN A 155 -14.91 -2.39 -3.41
CA ASN A 155 -15.62 -1.94 -2.21
C ASN A 155 -14.84 -2.28 -0.93
N PHE A 156 -14.27 -3.49 -0.84
CA PHE A 156 -13.42 -3.85 0.29
C PHE A 156 -12.17 -2.95 0.37
N MET A 157 -11.46 -2.76 -0.75
CA MET A 157 -10.28 -1.91 -0.84
C MET A 157 -10.58 -0.47 -0.40
N GLN A 158 -11.66 0.12 -0.90
CA GLN A 158 -12.07 1.49 -0.58
C GLN A 158 -12.54 1.63 0.88
N THR A 159 -13.28 0.64 1.40
CA THR A 159 -13.78 0.65 2.79
C THR A 159 -12.64 0.69 3.81
N TYR A 160 -11.50 0.07 3.49
CA TYR A 160 -10.35 0.00 4.38
C TYR A 160 -9.17 0.88 3.94
N ASP A 161 -9.40 1.80 3.00
CA ASP A 161 -8.41 2.75 2.47
C ASP A 161 -7.08 2.08 2.06
N LEU A 162 -7.22 0.92 1.41
CA LEU A 162 -6.08 0.17 0.89
C LEU A 162 -5.60 0.83 -0.41
N HIS A 163 -4.28 0.96 -0.53
CA HIS A 163 -3.68 1.49 -1.75
C HIS A 163 -3.97 0.58 -2.94
N ASP A 164 -3.81 -0.73 -2.80
CA ASP A 164 -4.13 -1.67 -3.87
C ASP A 164 -4.45 -3.04 -3.30
N LEU A 165 -4.98 -3.92 -4.15
CA LEU A 165 -5.26 -5.31 -3.81
C LEU A 165 -4.96 -6.21 -5.00
N PHE A 166 -4.14 -7.24 -4.73
CA PHE A 166 -3.71 -8.24 -5.69
C PHE A 166 -4.18 -9.62 -5.26
N LEU A 167 -4.56 -10.44 -6.24
CA LEU A 167 -4.70 -11.87 -6.04
C LEU A 167 -3.46 -12.54 -6.64
N ILE A 168 -2.72 -13.26 -5.80
CA ILE A 168 -1.43 -13.86 -6.14
C ILE A 168 -1.54 -15.36 -5.96
N GLU A 169 -1.19 -16.10 -7.00
CA GLU A 169 -1.15 -17.54 -6.96
C GLU A 169 0.08 -18.05 -6.21
N ASP A 170 -0.12 -18.93 -5.23
CA ASP A 170 0.93 -19.41 -4.32
C ASP A 170 2.02 -20.23 -5.04
N GLY A 171 1.64 -21.08 -5.99
CA GLY A 171 2.58 -22.00 -6.67
C GLY A 171 3.49 -21.32 -7.70
N THR A 172 3.01 -20.26 -8.35
CA THR A 172 3.70 -19.61 -9.48
C THR A 172 4.16 -18.20 -9.17
N GLY A 173 3.53 -17.53 -8.20
CA GLY A 173 3.70 -16.11 -7.94
C GLY A 173 3.00 -15.20 -8.95
N TYR A 174 2.17 -15.74 -9.85
CA TYR A 174 1.44 -14.90 -10.81
C TYR A 174 0.42 -14.02 -10.10
N ILE A 175 0.42 -12.73 -10.46
CA ILE A 175 -0.65 -11.80 -10.12
C ILE A 175 -1.77 -12.02 -11.13
N VAL A 176 -2.80 -12.77 -10.74
CA VAL A 176 -3.93 -13.12 -11.62
C VAL A 176 -5.04 -12.07 -11.61
N TYR A 177 -4.96 -11.07 -10.72
CA TYR A 177 -5.88 -9.95 -10.65
C TYR A 177 -5.27 -8.77 -9.89
N SER A 178 -5.61 -7.54 -10.32
CA SER A 178 -5.30 -6.28 -9.66
C SER A 178 -6.52 -5.36 -9.70
N VAL A 179 -6.76 -4.60 -8.63
CA VAL A 179 -7.84 -3.60 -8.59
C VAL A 179 -7.45 -2.37 -9.41
N ARG A 180 -6.27 -1.79 -9.14
CA ARG A 180 -5.80 -0.63 -9.90
C ARG A 180 -5.08 -1.05 -11.19
N LYS A 181 -5.15 -0.17 -12.19
CA LYS A 181 -4.58 -0.28 -13.53
C LYS A 181 -3.86 1.03 -13.82
#